data_AF-A0A7M1T5P3-F1
#
_entry.id   AF-A0A7M1T5P3-F1
#
_cell.length_a   1.000
_cell.length_b   1.000
_cell.length_c   1.000
_cell.angle_alpha   90.00
_cell.angle_beta   90.00
_cell.angle_gamma   90.00
#
_symmetry.space_group_name_H-M   'P 1'
#
loop_
_entity.id
_entity.type
_entity.pdbx_description
1 polymer ?
#
loop_
_entity_poly.entity_id
_entity_poly.type
_entity_poly.pdbx_seq_one_letter_code
_entity_poly.pdbx_strand_id
1 'polypeptide(L)'
;MKRLFLILVVVSSLLNAQRKEYCSPMMINMEIEATLKEHNRQVDMRKGQVKQTVLEKYNNNEWNKLKKVSTKIQERLRFVDFALQGIPTGYKLYLEFKDIKEIEQEIIKEIEDTPYAAIVALKDQIEFADQVQMISRFLIGIVSSYGAINQMEKAERQILLNHALNEVWNLKSSAYNTLFLVRDFKKTVRFKAFSIKYYVNRDIQIVKDIMKDIKDF
;
A
#
# COMPACT_ATOMS: atom_id res chain seq x y z
N MET A 1 3.06 61.29 -57.64
CA MET A 1 1.86 61.46 -56.78
C MET A 1 1.22 60.15 -56.32
N LYS A 2 1.06 59.10 -57.15
CA LYS A 2 0.45 57.82 -56.74
C LYS A 2 1.19 57.02 -55.63
N ARG A 3 2.52 57.13 -55.52
CA ARG A 3 3.31 56.43 -54.48
C ARG A 3 3.22 57.05 -53.08
N LEU A 4 2.97 58.36 -52.98
CA LEU A 4 2.78 59.02 -51.67
C LEU A 4 1.42 58.69 -51.04
N PHE A 5 0.38 58.58 -51.87
CA PHE A 5 -0.98 58.27 -51.41
C PHE A 5 -1.09 56.84 -50.85
N LEU A 6 -0.37 55.90 -51.45
CA LEU A 6 -0.33 54.49 -51.02
C LEU A 6 0.38 54.32 -49.67
N ILE A 7 1.43 55.11 -49.42
CA ILE A 7 2.13 55.14 -48.12
C ILE A 7 1.21 55.72 -47.04
N LEU A 8 0.45 56.77 -47.34
CA LEU A 8 -0.45 57.41 -46.37
C LEU A 8 -1.65 56.53 -45.97
N VAL A 9 -2.16 55.72 -46.91
CA VAL A 9 -3.22 54.72 -46.65
C VAL A 9 -2.70 53.54 -45.83
N VAL A 10 -1.46 53.09 -46.07
CA VAL A 10 -0.84 52.00 -45.30
C VAL A 10 -0.46 52.44 -43.88
N VAL A 11 0.01 53.68 -43.70
CA VAL A 11 0.34 54.22 -42.37
C VAL A 11 -0.91 54.47 -41.52
N SER A 12 -2.03 54.89 -42.13
CA SER A 12 -3.29 55.08 -41.41
C SER A 12 -3.99 53.78 -41.02
N SER A 13 -3.86 52.71 -41.82
CA SER A 13 -4.37 51.38 -41.43
C SER A 13 -3.53 50.73 -40.33
N LEU A 14 -2.21 50.95 -40.32
CA LEU A 14 -1.32 50.53 -39.23
C LEU A 14 -1.61 51.24 -37.91
N LEU A 15 -1.86 52.56 -37.95
CA LEU A 15 -2.25 53.36 -36.76
C LEU A 15 -3.65 53.03 -36.21
N ASN A 16 -4.54 52.48 -37.05
CA ASN A 16 -5.87 52.04 -36.63
C ASN A 16 -5.87 50.59 -36.09
N ALA A 17 -4.92 49.75 -36.52
CA ALA A 17 -4.73 48.40 -35.99
C ALA A 17 -4.17 48.41 -34.55
N GLN A 18 -3.36 49.41 -34.18
CA GLN A 18 -2.85 49.58 -32.80
C GLN A 18 -3.87 50.21 -31.83
N ARG A 19 -5.08 50.55 -32.29
CA ARG A 19 -6.07 51.32 -31.52
C ARG A 19 -7.22 50.48 -30.93
N LYS A 20 -7.10 49.14 -30.91
CA LYS A 20 -8.12 48.22 -30.39
C LYS A 20 -7.63 47.21 -29.34
N GLU A 21 -6.51 47.46 -28.68
CA GLU A 21 -6.12 46.75 -27.46
C GLU A 21 -6.08 47.74 -26.30
N TYR A 22 -7.24 48.28 -25.94
CA TYR A 22 -7.38 48.88 -24.62
C TYR A 22 -7.76 47.74 -23.68
N CYS A 23 -6.84 47.35 -22.80
CA CYS A 23 -7.20 46.66 -21.58
C CYS A 23 -8.28 47.49 -20.88
N SER A 24 -9.54 47.07 -21.00
CA SER A 24 -10.61 47.74 -20.29
C SER A 24 -10.36 47.50 -18.79
N PRO A 25 -10.63 48.48 -17.91
CA PRO A 25 -10.55 48.27 -16.47
C PRO A 25 -11.33 47.04 -16.01
N MET A 26 -12.42 46.70 -16.72
CA MET A 26 -13.21 45.49 -16.50
C MET A 26 -12.45 44.21 -16.86
N MET A 27 -11.69 44.19 -17.96
CA MET A 27 -10.88 43.03 -18.37
C MET A 27 -9.71 42.80 -17.42
N ILE A 28 -9.05 43.87 -16.98
CA ILE A 28 -8.02 43.81 -15.94
C ILE A 28 -8.61 43.28 -14.63
N ASN A 29 -9.79 43.75 -14.23
CA ASN A 29 -10.45 43.26 -13.02
C ASN A 29 -10.83 41.77 -13.12
N MET A 30 -11.31 41.32 -14.28
CA MET A 30 -11.60 39.90 -14.53
C MET A 30 -10.33 39.03 -14.49
N GLU A 31 -9.22 39.49 -15.05
CA GLU A 31 -7.92 38.79 -14.97
C GLU A 31 -7.35 38.76 -13.55
N ILE A 32 -7.50 39.85 -12.78
CA ILE A 32 -7.12 39.90 -11.37
C ILE A 32 -7.95 38.91 -10.55
N GLU A 33 -9.27 38.89 -10.72
CA GLU A 33 -10.16 37.93 -10.06
C GLU A 33 -9.83 36.48 -10.43
N ALA A 34 -9.56 36.21 -11.72
CA ALA A 34 -9.14 34.89 -12.19
C ALA A 34 -7.79 34.48 -11.58
N THR A 35 -6.84 35.41 -11.48
CA THR A 35 -5.52 35.19 -10.89
C THR A 35 -5.62 34.93 -9.39
N LEU A 36 -6.45 35.68 -8.66
CA LEU A 36 -6.71 35.46 -7.23
C LEU A 36 -7.37 34.09 -7.00
N LYS A 37 -8.34 33.72 -7.84
CA LYS A 37 -9.00 32.41 -7.78
C LYS A 37 -8.03 31.27 -8.06
N GLU A 38 -7.18 31.40 -9.07
CA GLU A 38 -6.17 30.39 -9.39
C GLU A 38 -5.08 30.31 -8.31
N HIS A 39 -4.68 31.44 -7.71
CA HIS A 39 -3.78 31.45 -6.57
C HIS A 39 -4.34 30.66 -5.38
N ASN A 40 -5.61 30.89 -5.02
CA ASN A 40 -6.29 30.12 -3.98
C ASN A 40 -6.32 28.62 -4.33
N ARG A 41 -6.60 28.29 -5.59
CA ARG A 41 -6.60 26.91 -6.10
C ARG A 41 -5.22 26.25 -5.98
N GLN A 42 -4.15 26.99 -6.30
CA GLN A 42 -2.77 26.54 -6.12
C GLN A 42 -2.41 26.34 -4.64
N VAL A 43 -2.85 27.24 -3.76
CA VAL A 43 -2.64 27.11 -2.31
C VAL A 43 -3.31 25.84 -1.79
N ASP A 44 -4.54 25.56 -2.20
CA ASP A 44 -5.27 24.36 -1.78
C ASP A 44 -4.68 23.08 -2.39
N MET A 45 -4.22 23.12 -3.63
CA MET A 45 -3.47 22.03 -4.25
C MET A 45 -2.18 21.73 -3.48
N ARG A 46 -1.40 22.75 -3.10
CA ARG A 46 -0.17 22.58 -2.31
C ARG A 46 -0.46 21.97 -0.95
N LYS A 47 -1.51 22.42 -0.25
CA LYS A 47 -1.94 21.81 1.03
C LYS A 47 -2.28 20.33 0.86
N GLY A 48 -3.02 19.99 -0.20
CA GLY A 48 -3.35 18.60 -0.55
C GLY A 48 -2.11 17.75 -0.84
N GLN A 49 -1.19 18.28 -1.65
CA GLN A 49 0.08 17.61 -1.99
C GLN A 49 0.93 17.36 -0.74
N VAL A 50 1.12 18.36 0.12
CA VAL A 50 1.89 18.19 1.37
C VAL A 50 1.30 17.07 2.23
N LYS A 51 -0.03 17.05 2.39
CA LYS A 51 -0.71 15.98 3.14
C LYS A 51 -0.50 14.60 2.51
N GLN A 52 -0.64 14.49 1.18
CA GLN A 52 -0.43 13.22 0.47
C GLN A 52 1.04 12.77 0.56
N THR A 53 2.00 13.66 0.34
CA THR A 53 3.43 13.33 0.45
C THR A 53 3.82 12.86 1.85
N VAL A 54 3.25 13.46 2.91
CA VAL A 54 3.48 12.99 4.29
C VAL A 54 2.92 11.58 4.49
N LEU A 55 1.70 11.32 4.02
CA LEU A 55 1.07 10.00 4.11
C LEU A 55 1.82 8.95 3.27
N GLU A 56 2.23 9.29 2.06
CA GLU A 56 3.04 8.43 1.19
C GLU A 56 4.39 8.10 1.82
N LYS A 57 5.07 9.10 2.40
CA LYS A 57 6.34 8.88 3.09
C LYS A 57 6.17 7.97 4.31
N TYR A 58 5.10 8.15 5.07
CA TYR A 58 4.77 7.27 6.20
C TYR A 58 4.48 5.84 5.72
N ASN A 59 3.61 5.67 4.73
CA ASN A 59 3.27 4.35 4.17
C ASN A 59 4.50 3.65 3.57
N ASN A 60 5.34 4.39 2.85
CA ASN A 60 6.58 3.87 2.29
C ASN A 60 7.58 3.48 3.39
N ASN A 61 7.65 4.23 4.50
CA ASN A 61 8.46 3.86 5.65
C ASN A 61 7.99 2.54 6.28
N GLU A 62 6.69 2.39 6.52
CA GLU A 62 6.11 1.17 7.08
C GLU A 62 6.29 -0.03 6.14
N TRP A 63 6.12 0.18 4.84
CA TRP A 63 6.43 -0.82 3.81
C TRP A 63 7.91 -1.27 3.86
N ASN A 64 8.84 -0.33 3.94
CA ASN A 64 10.26 -0.65 4.02
C ASN A 64 10.62 -1.40 5.31
N LYS A 65 9.97 -1.08 6.45
CA LYS A 65 10.11 -1.85 7.68
C LYS A 65 9.60 -3.27 7.51
N LEU A 66 8.41 -3.43 6.92
CA LEU A 66 7.80 -4.72 6.69
C LEU A 66 8.67 -5.58 5.77
N LYS A 67 9.22 -5.01 4.69
CA LYS A 67 10.17 -5.71 3.81
C LYS A 67 11.41 -6.20 4.57
N LYS A 68 12.00 -5.37 5.45
CA LYS A 68 13.12 -5.77 6.30
C LYS A 68 12.76 -6.92 7.24
N VAL A 69 11.58 -6.88 7.84
CA VAL A 69 11.08 -7.94 8.74
C VAL A 69 10.83 -9.22 7.96
N SER A 70 10.20 -9.14 6.79
CA SER A 70 9.97 -10.28 5.90
C SER A 70 11.27 -10.93 5.43
N THR A 71 12.30 -10.14 5.09
CA THR A 71 13.62 -10.70 4.78
C THR A 71 14.20 -11.48 5.96
N LYS A 72 14.09 -10.95 7.20
CA LYS A 72 14.52 -11.68 8.40
C LYS A 72 13.75 -12.98 8.61
N ILE A 73 12.44 -12.97 8.37
CA ILE A 73 11.58 -14.16 8.45
C ILE A 73 12.08 -15.22 7.46
N GLN A 74 12.28 -14.82 6.20
CA GLN A 74 12.76 -15.72 5.15
C GLN A 74 14.13 -16.31 5.49
N GLU A 75 15.06 -15.51 5.99
CA GLU A 75 16.38 -15.98 6.46
C GLU A 75 16.24 -16.99 7.60
N ARG A 76 15.40 -16.71 8.60
CA ARG A 76 15.17 -17.62 9.74
C ARG A 76 14.50 -18.93 9.31
N LEU A 77 13.55 -18.88 8.38
CA LEU A 77 12.91 -20.06 7.81
C LEU A 77 13.89 -20.92 7.00
N ARG A 78 14.92 -20.32 6.37
CA ARG A 78 16.01 -21.10 5.73
C ARG A 78 16.87 -21.85 6.76
N PHE A 79 17.15 -21.25 7.90
CA PHE A 79 17.86 -21.95 8.98
C PHE A 79 17.04 -23.13 9.53
N VAL A 80 15.72 -22.96 9.60
CA VAL A 80 14.80 -24.05 9.97
C VAL A 80 14.90 -25.21 8.96
N ASP A 81 14.87 -24.95 7.65
CA ASP A 81 15.00 -26.02 6.65
C ASP A 81 16.25 -26.87 6.88
N PHE A 82 17.37 -26.19 7.13
CA PHE A 82 18.64 -26.85 7.39
C PHE A 82 18.57 -27.71 8.65
N ALA A 83 17.99 -27.19 9.73
CA ALA A 83 17.82 -27.96 10.97
C ALA A 83 16.91 -29.18 10.78
N LEU A 84 15.82 -29.05 10.04
CA LEU A 84 14.85 -30.13 9.82
C LEU A 84 15.44 -31.33 9.05
N GLN A 85 16.44 -31.10 8.20
CA GLN A 85 17.15 -32.20 7.52
C GLN A 85 17.89 -33.12 8.49
N GLY A 86 18.27 -32.63 9.67
CA GLY A 86 18.97 -33.40 10.70
C GLY A 86 18.04 -34.15 11.67
N ILE A 87 16.72 -34.00 11.58
CA ILE A 87 15.76 -34.59 12.51
C ILE A 87 15.04 -35.77 11.82
N PRO A 88 15.12 -37.02 12.35
CA PRO A 88 14.48 -38.19 11.73
C PRO A 88 12.95 -38.08 11.55
N THR A 89 12.27 -37.32 12.41
CA THR A 89 10.84 -36.96 12.33
C THR A 89 10.58 -35.61 11.67
N GLY A 90 11.59 -35.01 11.05
CA GLY A 90 11.58 -33.67 10.48
C GLY A 90 10.63 -33.51 9.29
N TYR A 91 10.21 -34.59 8.62
CA TYR A 91 9.36 -34.50 7.43
C TYR A 91 7.99 -33.84 7.69
N LYS A 92 7.32 -34.17 8.81
CA LYS A 92 6.02 -33.55 9.14
C LYS A 92 6.18 -32.06 9.46
N LEU A 93 7.20 -31.71 10.23
CA LEU A 93 7.56 -30.32 10.52
C LEU A 93 7.90 -29.56 9.24
N TYR A 94 8.63 -30.19 8.33
CA TYR A 94 9.02 -29.62 7.04
C TYR A 94 7.81 -29.25 6.18
N LEU A 95 6.79 -30.11 6.10
CA LEU A 95 5.56 -29.78 5.38
C LEU A 95 4.87 -28.56 5.97
N GLU A 96 4.72 -28.49 7.29
CA GLU A 96 4.08 -27.34 7.96
C GLU A 96 4.89 -26.05 7.75
N PHE A 97 6.22 -26.13 7.79
CA PHE A 97 7.08 -24.97 7.51
C PHE A 97 7.06 -24.52 6.06
N LYS A 98 6.88 -25.46 5.12
CA LYS A 98 6.67 -25.14 3.72
C LYS A 98 5.37 -24.34 3.55
N ASP A 99 4.27 -24.78 4.16
CA ASP A 99 3.00 -24.05 4.12
C ASP A 99 3.15 -22.65 4.71
N ILE A 100 3.87 -22.51 5.83
CA ILE A 100 4.16 -21.21 6.45
C ILE A 100 4.87 -20.27 5.47
N LYS A 101 5.86 -20.76 4.72
CA LYS A 101 6.55 -19.93 3.72
C LYS A 101 5.63 -19.50 2.59
N GLU A 102 4.75 -20.38 2.14
CA GLU A 102 3.79 -20.07 1.09
C GLU A 102 2.81 -18.98 1.56
N ILE A 103 2.33 -19.06 2.81
CA ILE A 103 1.50 -18.02 3.44
C ILE A 103 2.25 -16.70 3.56
N GLU A 104 3.52 -16.71 3.98
CA GLU A 104 4.35 -15.51 4.09
C GLU A 104 4.56 -14.83 2.73
N GLN A 105 4.78 -15.62 1.66
CA GLN A 105 4.83 -15.06 0.30
C GLN A 105 3.49 -14.44 -0.11
N GLU A 106 2.37 -15.04 0.28
CA GLU A 106 1.04 -14.52 0.01
C GLU A 106 0.76 -13.21 0.75
N ILE A 107 1.18 -13.08 2.02
CA ILE A 107 1.10 -11.84 2.80
C ILE A 107 1.85 -10.72 2.08
N ILE A 108 3.09 -10.97 1.66
CA ILE A 108 3.89 -9.95 0.96
C ILE A 108 3.23 -9.55 -0.35
N LYS A 109 2.76 -10.51 -1.14
CA LYS A 109 2.05 -10.24 -2.39
C LYS A 109 0.78 -9.40 -2.19
N GLU A 110 0.00 -9.69 -1.16
CA GLU A 110 -1.21 -8.93 -0.86
C GLU A 110 -0.89 -7.49 -0.41
N ILE A 111 0.23 -7.29 0.31
CA ILE A 111 0.68 -5.95 0.72
C ILE A 111 1.33 -5.20 -0.46
N GLU A 112 2.03 -5.87 -1.37
CA GLU A 112 2.55 -5.23 -2.59
C GLU A 112 1.43 -4.66 -3.46
N ASP A 113 0.32 -5.39 -3.61
CA ASP A 113 -0.89 -4.90 -4.31
C ASP A 113 -1.62 -3.80 -3.52
N THR A 114 -1.38 -3.69 -2.22
CA THR A 114 -2.11 -2.78 -1.31
C THR A 114 -1.17 -2.22 -0.25
N PRO A 115 -0.26 -1.28 -0.59
CA PRO A 115 0.82 -0.86 0.31
C PRO A 115 0.36 -0.27 1.65
N TYR A 116 -0.83 0.34 1.66
CA TYR A 116 -1.44 0.88 2.88
C TYR A 116 -1.86 -0.22 3.88
N ALA A 117 -1.96 -1.49 3.47
CA ALA A 117 -2.18 -2.64 4.35
C ALA A 117 -0.95 -2.99 5.20
N ALA A 118 0.23 -2.44 4.89
CA ALA A 118 1.43 -2.64 5.70
C ALA A 118 1.23 -2.24 7.17
N ILE A 119 0.37 -1.24 7.44
CA ILE A 119 0.09 -0.74 8.78
C ILE A 119 -0.53 -1.81 9.68
N VAL A 120 -1.41 -2.67 9.12
CA VAL A 120 -2.08 -3.73 9.90
C VAL A 120 -1.21 -4.97 10.04
N ALA A 121 -0.31 -5.23 9.08
CA ALA A 121 0.54 -6.41 9.08
C ALA A 121 1.83 -6.25 9.88
N LEU A 122 2.35 -5.02 10.02
CA LEU A 122 3.72 -4.82 10.53
C LEU A 122 3.92 -5.36 11.94
N LYS A 123 2.96 -5.11 12.85
CA LYS A 123 3.05 -5.59 14.23
C LYS A 123 3.14 -7.12 14.27
N ASP A 124 2.19 -7.78 13.62
CA ASP A 124 2.10 -9.25 13.60
C ASP A 124 3.32 -9.86 12.91
N GLN A 125 3.85 -9.23 11.87
CA GLN A 125 5.08 -9.68 11.20
C GLN A 125 6.33 -9.56 12.09
N ILE A 126 6.41 -8.54 12.95
CA ILE A 126 7.50 -8.42 13.94
C ILE A 126 7.40 -9.55 14.97
N GLU A 127 6.23 -9.77 15.53
CA GLU A 127 5.98 -10.86 16.51
C GLU A 127 6.25 -12.23 15.88
N PHE A 128 5.79 -12.43 14.64
CA PHE A 128 6.03 -13.64 13.87
C PHE A 128 7.52 -13.88 13.66
N ALA A 129 8.29 -12.86 13.28
CA ALA A 129 9.73 -12.99 13.13
C ALA A 129 10.37 -13.54 14.41
N ASP A 130 9.99 -13.01 15.58
CA ASP A 130 10.53 -13.44 16.88
C ASP A 130 10.12 -14.88 17.23
N GLN A 131 8.90 -15.30 16.89
CA GLN A 131 8.47 -16.69 17.01
C GLN A 131 9.32 -17.63 16.14
N VAL A 132 9.55 -17.30 14.86
CA VAL A 132 10.45 -18.09 13.99
C VAL A 132 11.86 -18.17 14.58
N GLN A 133 12.34 -17.09 15.20
CA GLN A 133 13.65 -17.09 15.86
C GLN A 133 13.72 -18.03 17.07
N MET A 134 12.69 -18.07 17.91
CA MET A 134 12.66 -19.03 19.01
C MET A 134 12.61 -20.47 18.50
N ILE A 135 11.75 -20.76 17.53
CA ILE A 135 11.60 -22.12 17.00
C ILE A 135 12.86 -22.57 16.26
N SER A 136 13.49 -21.70 15.48
CA SER A 136 14.77 -22.02 14.82
C SER A 136 15.86 -22.37 15.82
N ARG A 137 16.00 -21.61 16.91
CA ARG A 137 16.94 -21.94 18.00
C ARG A 137 16.62 -23.28 18.65
N PHE A 138 15.34 -23.55 18.88
CA PHE A 138 14.89 -24.81 19.46
C PHE A 138 15.24 -26.00 18.54
N LEU A 139 14.92 -25.91 17.25
CA LEU A 139 15.25 -26.96 16.27
C LEU A 139 16.76 -27.16 16.11
N ILE A 140 17.56 -26.08 16.13
CA ILE A 140 19.02 -26.18 16.16
C ILE A 140 19.48 -26.91 17.42
N GLY A 141 18.91 -26.58 18.59
CA GLY A 141 19.19 -27.28 19.84
C GLY A 141 18.91 -28.77 19.76
N ILE A 142 17.83 -29.17 19.08
CA ILE A 142 17.51 -30.58 18.81
C ILE A 142 18.60 -31.24 17.96
N VAL A 143 18.98 -30.60 16.85
CA VAL A 143 20.01 -31.13 15.94
C VAL A 143 21.36 -31.23 16.63
N SER A 144 21.79 -30.18 17.35
CA SER A 144 23.04 -30.17 18.10
C SER A 144 23.07 -31.20 19.23
N SER A 145 21.90 -31.51 19.80
CA SER A 145 21.78 -32.49 20.89
C SER A 145 21.35 -33.88 20.42
N TYR A 146 21.49 -34.19 19.12
CA TYR A 146 21.00 -35.44 18.53
C TYR A 146 21.45 -36.69 19.30
N GLY A 147 22.73 -36.74 19.70
CA GLY A 147 23.28 -37.85 20.48
C GLY A 147 22.63 -38.03 21.86
N ALA A 148 22.31 -36.94 22.54
CA ALA A 148 21.61 -36.97 23.83
C ALA A 148 20.12 -37.33 23.64
N ILE A 149 19.46 -36.76 22.62
CA ILE A 149 18.05 -37.02 22.31
C ILE A 149 17.83 -38.49 21.92
N ASN A 150 18.80 -39.09 21.22
CA ASN A 150 18.73 -40.51 20.88
C ASN A 150 18.90 -41.43 22.10
N GLN A 151 19.51 -40.94 23.19
CA GLN A 151 19.63 -41.65 24.47
C GLN A 151 18.42 -41.45 25.39
N MET A 152 17.57 -40.46 25.13
CA MET A 152 16.32 -40.25 25.88
C MET A 152 15.35 -41.41 25.69
N GLU A 153 14.50 -41.64 26.70
CA GLU A 153 13.40 -42.58 26.59
C GLU A 153 12.47 -42.17 25.43
N LYS A 154 11.87 -43.17 24.77
CA LYS A 154 10.96 -42.95 23.64
C LYS A 154 9.82 -41.98 23.99
N ALA A 155 9.28 -42.07 25.19
CA ALA A 155 8.20 -41.20 25.67
C ALA A 155 8.66 -39.74 25.77
N GLU A 156 9.81 -39.47 26.38
CA GLU A 156 10.35 -38.10 26.54
C GLU A 156 10.72 -37.48 25.20
N ARG A 157 11.33 -38.26 24.31
CA ARG A 157 11.63 -37.83 22.94
C ARG A 157 10.35 -37.44 22.19
N GLN A 158 9.28 -38.20 22.36
CA GLN A 158 7.99 -37.90 21.73
C GLN A 158 7.38 -36.61 22.26
N ILE A 159 7.48 -36.34 23.58
CA ILE A 159 7.01 -35.08 24.18
C ILE A 159 7.73 -33.88 23.55
N LEU A 160 9.06 -33.96 23.42
CA LEU A 160 9.87 -32.90 22.80
C LEU A 160 9.49 -32.65 21.33
N LEU A 161 9.30 -33.72 20.56
CA LEU A 161 8.88 -33.61 19.15
C LEU A 161 7.44 -33.11 18.99
N ASN A 162 6.54 -33.49 19.89
CA ASN A 162 5.17 -32.97 19.92
C ASN A 162 5.14 -31.48 20.27
N HIS A 163 6.00 -31.05 21.20
CA HIS A 163 6.16 -29.64 21.51
C HIS A 163 6.64 -28.86 20.27
N ALA A 164 7.64 -29.38 19.54
CA ALA A 164 8.08 -28.79 18.27
C ALA A 164 6.92 -28.63 17.28
N LEU A 165 6.11 -29.68 17.10
CA LEU A 165 4.94 -29.63 16.20
C LEU A 165 3.91 -28.58 16.64
N ASN A 166 3.64 -28.49 17.93
CA ASN A 166 2.69 -27.52 18.47
C ASN A 166 3.18 -26.07 18.25
N GLU A 167 4.46 -25.80 18.46
CA GLU A 167 5.04 -24.48 18.20
C GLU A 167 4.94 -24.10 16.72
N VAL A 168 5.15 -25.07 15.81
CA VAL A 168 4.99 -24.83 14.37
C VAL A 168 3.52 -24.57 13.99
N TRP A 169 2.58 -25.27 14.61
CA TRP A 169 1.16 -24.99 14.40
C TRP A 169 0.74 -23.61 14.90
N ASN A 170 1.27 -23.19 16.06
CA ASN A 170 1.05 -21.83 16.56
C ASN A 170 1.60 -20.79 15.57
N LEU A 171 2.80 -21.04 15.03
CA LEU A 171 3.41 -20.20 14.01
C LEU A 171 2.54 -20.10 12.75
N LYS A 172 2.06 -21.24 12.23
CA LYS A 172 1.16 -21.31 11.08
C LYS A 172 -0.15 -20.55 11.34
N SER A 173 -0.73 -20.68 12.53
CA SER A 173 -1.94 -19.95 12.91
C SER A 173 -1.69 -18.43 12.91
N SER A 174 -0.56 -17.97 13.44
CA SER A 174 -0.17 -16.56 13.44
C SER A 174 -0.02 -16.00 12.02
N ALA A 175 0.63 -16.75 11.12
CA ALA A 175 0.76 -16.37 9.71
C ALA A 175 -0.62 -16.25 9.04
N TYR A 176 -1.51 -17.23 9.23
CA TYR A 176 -2.87 -17.16 8.69
C TYR A 176 -3.67 -15.97 9.23
N ASN A 177 -3.56 -15.67 10.51
CA ASN A 177 -4.23 -14.52 11.11
C ASN A 177 -3.77 -13.21 10.45
N THR A 178 -2.45 -13.06 10.26
CA THR A 178 -1.88 -11.90 9.57
C THR A 178 -2.43 -11.76 8.15
N LEU A 179 -2.44 -12.86 7.38
CA LEU A 179 -2.97 -12.89 6.03
C LEU A 179 -4.46 -12.52 5.99
N PHE A 180 -5.24 -13.02 6.95
CA PHE A 180 -6.64 -12.69 7.10
C PHE A 180 -6.84 -11.20 7.35
N LEU A 181 -6.08 -10.59 8.26
CA LEU A 181 -6.16 -9.16 8.57
C LEU A 181 -5.81 -8.29 7.36
N VAL A 182 -4.77 -8.64 6.60
CA VAL A 182 -4.40 -7.93 5.36
C VAL A 182 -5.55 -7.98 4.35
N ARG A 183 -6.12 -9.16 4.13
CA ARG A 183 -7.22 -9.37 3.18
C ARG A 183 -8.49 -8.65 3.60
N ASP A 184 -8.82 -8.70 4.89
CA ASP A 184 -9.99 -8.04 5.44
C ASP A 184 -9.87 -6.52 5.33
N PHE A 185 -8.71 -5.98 5.67
CA PHE A 185 -8.43 -4.55 5.52
C PHE A 185 -8.55 -4.10 4.06
N LYS A 186 -8.00 -4.88 3.12
CA LYS A 186 -8.14 -4.62 1.67
C LYS A 186 -9.60 -4.66 1.20
N LYS A 187 -10.40 -5.60 1.69
CA LYS A 187 -11.84 -5.67 1.40
C LYS A 187 -12.58 -4.45 1.96
N THR A 188 -12.27 -4.08 3.20
CA THR A 188 -12.86 -2.91 3.87
C THR A 188 -12.58 -1.62 3.12
N VAL A 189 -11.35 -1.41 2.65
CA VAL A 189 -11.01 -0.23 1.84
C VAL A 189 -11.75 -0.24 0.51
N ARG A 190 -11.81 -1.38 -0.19
CA ARG A 190 -12.58 -1.50 -1.45
C ARG A 190 -14.06 -1.24 -1.24
N PHE A 191 -14.64 -1.74 -0.16
CA PHE A 191 -16.04 -1.53 0.18
C PHE A 191 -16.34 -0.04 0.44
N LYS A 192 -15.49 0.64 1.22
CA LYS A 192 -15.62 2.10 1.46
C LYS A 192 -15.53 2.91 0.17
N ALA A 193 -14.60 2.57 -0.72
CA ALA A 193 -14.47 3.22 -2.01
C ALA A 193 -15.73 3.00 -2.88
N PHE A 194 -16.24 1.77 -2.90
CA PHE A 194 -17.47 1.44 -3.60
C PHE A 194 -18.68 2.19 -3.06
N SER A 195 -18.86 2.28 -1.73
CA SER A 195 -20.00 2.99 -1.13
C SER A 195 -19.99 4.48 -1.48
N ILE A 196 -18.81 5.13 -1.43
CA ILE A 196 -18.69 6.54 -1.82
C ILE A 196 -19.08 6.73 -3.28
N LYS A 197 -18.56 5.89 -4.19
CA LYS A 197 -18.89 5.95 -5.61
C LYS A 197 -20.39 5.74 -5.86
N TYR A 198 -21.00 4.82 -5.12
CA TYR A 198 -22.43 4.54 -5.22
C TYR A 198 -23.29 5.76 -4.83
N TYR A 199 -22.97 6.43 -3.72
CA TYR A 199 -23.67 7.66 -3.31
C TYR A 199 -23.48 8.80 -4.32
N VAL A 200 -22.25 9.04 -4.77
CA VAL A 200 -21.97 10.07 -5.79
C VAL A 200 -22.74 9.81 -7.09
N ASN A 201 -22.75 8.57 -7.56
CA ASN A 201 -23.50 8.22 -8.77
C ASN A 201 -25.00 8.42 -8.59
N ARG A 202 -25.55 8.07 -7.41
CA ARG A 202 -26.96 8.31 -7.10
C ARG A 202 -27.29 9.80 -7.13
N ASP A 203 -26.46 10.64 -6.50
CA ASP A 203 -26.66 12.09 -6.46
C ASP A 203 -26.61 12.70 -7.87
N ILE A 204 -25.70 12.24 -8.72
CA ILE A 204 -25.64 12.66 -10.13
C ILE A 204 -26.92 12.29 -10.88
N GLN A 205 -27.50 11.11 -10.63
CA GLN A 205 -28.76 10.73 -11.27
C GLN A 205 -29.91 11.59 -10.79
N ILE A 206 -30.02 11.83 -9.47
CA ILE A 206 -31.05 12.73 -8.92
C ILE A 206 -30.96 14.13 -9.55
N VAL A 207 -29.75 14.69 -9.67
CA VAL A 207 -29.55 16.00 -10.32
C VAL A 207 -29.95 15.94 -11.80
N LYS A 208 -29.61 14.87 -12.52
CA LYS A 208 -30.01 14.71 -13.93
C LYS A 208 -31.52 14.62 -14.09
N ASP A 209 -32.19 13.91 -13.19
CA ASP A 209 -33.64 13.79 -13.20
C ASP A 209 -34.29 15.15 -12.94
N ILE A 210 -33.82 15.90 -11.93
CA ILE A 210 -34.27 17.28 -11.67
C ILE A 210 -34.02 18.20 -12.88
N MET A 211 -32.84 18.13 -13.50
CA MET A 211 -32.51 18.94 -14.69
C MET A 211 -33.36 18.58 -15.91
N LYS A 212 -33.78 17.33 -16.03
CA LYS A 212 -34.67 16.88 -17.10
C LYS A 212 -36.08 17.43 -16.87
N ASP A 213 -36.59 17.32 -15.64
CA ASP A 213 -37.90 17.84 -15.26
C ASP A 213 -37.99 19.36 -15.43
N ILE A 214 -36.89 20.11 -15.20
CA ILE A 214 -36.84 21.56 -15.43
C ILE A 214 -36.80 21.92 -16.93
N LYS A 215 -36.22 21.06 -17.79
CA LYS A 215 -36.13 21.31 -19.24
C LYS A 215 -37.44 21.06 -19.99
N ASP A 216 -38.35 20.31 -19.37
CA ASP A 216 -39.67 19.99 -19.94
C ASP A 216 -40.75 21.03 -19.53
N PHE A 217 -40.37 22.12 -18.84
CA PHE A 217 -41.17 23.33 -18.59
C PHE A 217 -40.74 24.49 -19.52
#